data_AF-A0A250K0M2-F1
#
_entry.id   AF-A0A250K0M2-F1
#
_cell.length_a   1.000
_cell.length_b   1.000
_cell.length_c   1.000
_cell.angle_alpha   90.00
_cell.angle_beta   90.00
_cell.angle_gamma   90.00
#
_symmetry.space_group_name_H-M   'P 1'
#
loop_
_entity.id
_entity.type
_entity.pdbx_description
1 polymer ?
#
loop_
_entity_poly.entity_id
_entity_poly.type
_entity_poly.pdbx_seq_one_letter_code
_entity_poly.pdbx_strand_id
1 'polypeptide(L)'
;MTLSDALLLLERCFSGVGEGAPRLQEQEDARFALRPSAVWLEYRWYVQARGMAEVFLKWPRHAAGQGATAEATVLRVHLLGVSPLLSERAARLLVGGTPSRDRILDLFGDDGVRRECVSLGRTNVTVEHWDPLPGPRPLLDDARFTSLAEVLEAPDSTPEARHEAVQRLADERSPRVVAALLALVARKPSLMALRVLSEWGVVESREALLRDLALVRPDNPADLWTLTALDRRLQAWSALQ
;
A
#
# COMPACT_ATOMS: atom_id res chain seq x y z
N MET A 1 -0.70 6.22 22.27
CA MET A 1 0.75 5.94 22.19
C MET A 1 1.40 7.12 21.51
N THR A 2 2.53 7.63 22.02
CA THR A 2 3.21 8.75 21.35
C THR A 2 3.78 8.29 20.00
N LEU A 3 4.02 9.23 19.08
CA LEU A 3 4.64 8.93 17.79
C LEU A 3 6.02 8.29 17.98
N SER A 4 6.80 8.80 18.93
CA SER A 4 8.12 8.27 19.28
C SER A 4 8.04 6.82 19.79
N ASP A 5 7.07 6.51 20.66
CA ASP A 5 6.86 5.13 21.13
C ASP A 5 6.48 4.20 19.98
N ALA A 6 5.65 4.67 19.04
CA ALA A 6 5.23 3.90 17.87
C ALA A 6 6.42 3.57 16.96
N LEU A 7 7.30 4.56 16.71
CA LEU A 7 8.53 4.36 15.95
C LEU A 7 9.49 3.40 16.65
N LEU A 8 9.70 3.55 17.96
CA LEU A 8 10.54 2.63 18.74
C LEU A 8 10.00 1.20 18.75
N LEU A 9 8.67 1.03 18.82
CA LEU A 9 8.00 -0.26 18.71
C LEU A 9 8.27 -0.89 17.33
N LEU A 10 8.12 -0.13 16.24
CA LEU A 10 8.40 -0.57 14.88
C LEU A 10 9.86 -1.03 14.72
N GLU A 11 10.81 -0.19 15.13
CA GLU A 11 12.24 -0.49 15.07
C GLU A 11 12.58 -1.77 15.84
N ARG A 12 12.02 -1.92 17.04
CA ARG A 12 12.22 -3.12 17.86
C ARG A 12 11.65 -4.37 17.19
N CYS A 13 10.44 -4.30 16.64
CA CYS A 13 9.79 -5.46 16.03
C CYS A 13 10.54 -5.93 14.77
N PHE A 14 10.95 -4.99 13.92
CA PHE A 14 11.65 -5.27 12.66
C PHE A 14 13.18 -5.19 12.77
N SER A 15 13.73 -5.12 13.98
CA SER A 15 15.17 -5.07 14.22
C SER A 15 15.90 -6.23 13.54
N GLY A 16 16.98 -5.89 12.82
CA GLY A 16 17.83 -6.82 12.07
C GLY A 16 17.27 -7.24 10.71
N VAL A 17 16.13 -6.68 10.28
CA VAL A 17 15.57 -6.91 8.95
C VAL A 17 15.97 -5.77 8.01
N GLY A 18 16.31 -6.10 6.76
CA GLY A 18 16.81 -5.12 5.79
C GLY A 18 15.73 -4.13 5.33
N GLU A 19 16.13 -2.90 5.04
CA GLU A 19 15.27 -1.91 4.39
C GLU A 19 15.38 -2.04 2.87
N GLY A 20 14.25 -2.09 2.18
CA GLY A 20 14.20 -2.19 0.73
C GLY A 20 14.27 -0.86 0.00
N ALA A 21 13.81 0.21 0.65
CA ALA A 21 13.77 1.55 0.08
C ALA A 21 13.86 2.60 1.19
N PRO A 22 14.32 3.83 0.87
CA PRO A 22 14.30 4.94 1.82
C PRO A 22 12.91 5.18 2.38
N ARG A 23 12.84 5.38 3.70
CA ARG A 23 11.63 5.74 4.43
C ARG A 23 11.03 7.03 3.87
N LEU A 24 9.69 7.12 3.88
CA LEU A 24 8.98 8.32 3.49
C LEU A 24 8.38 8.98 4.72
N GLN A 25 8.52 10.30 4.78
CA GLN A 25 7.82 11.15 5.74
C GLN A 25 7.26 12.33 4.97
N GLU A 26 5.94 12.49 4.99
CA GLU A 26 5.28 13.57 4.24
C GLU A 26 5.85 14.95 4.63
N GLN A 27 6.14 15.15 5.93
CA GLN A 27 6.68 16.40 6.47
C GLN A 27 8.13 16.71 6.04
N GLU A 28 8.91 15.69 5.63
CA GLU A 28 10.31 15.85 5.20
C GLU A 28 10.43 16.02 3.67
N ASP A 29 9.36 15.72 2.94
CA ASP A 29 9.33 15.86 1.49
C ASP A 29 8.97 17.30 1.09
N ALA A 30 9.96 18.03 0.58
CA ALA A 30 9.84 19.44 0.20
C ALA A 30 8.70 19.71 -0.80
N ARG A 31 8.24 18.71 -1.56
CA ARG A 31 7.11 18.86 -2.48
C ARG A 31 5.79 19.10 -1.74
N PHE A 32 5.69 18.70 -0.46
CA PHE A 32 4.52 18.89 0.39
C PHE A 32 4.56 20.17 1.24
N ALA A 33 5.69 20.89 1.27
CA ALA A 33 5.83 22.12 2.06
C ALA A 33 4.76 23.19 1.76
N LEU A 34 4.30 23.24 0.50
CA LEU A 34 3.25 24.14 0.03
C LEU A 34 1.96 23.40 -0.40
N ARG A 35 1.87 22.09 -0.13
CA ARG A 35 0.77 21.20 -0.55
C ARG A 35 0.34 20.28 0.60
N PRO A 36 -0.07 20.82 1.77
CA PRO A 36 -0.34 19.98 2.92
C PRO A 36 -1.53 19.06 2.66
N SER A 37 -1.40 17.76 2.98
CA SER A 37 -2.56 16.90 3.18
C SER A 37 -3.45 17.48 4.29
N ALA A 38 -4.77 17.52 4.06
CA ALA A 38 -5.69 18.32 4.87
C ALA A 38 -5.84 17.83 6.33
N VAL A 39 -5.56 16.56 6.63
CA VAL A 39 -5.96 15.95 7.92
C VAL A 39 -4.86 15.15 8.60
N TRP A 40 -4.05 14.40 7.84
CA TRP A 40 -3.09 13.45 8.37
C TRP A 40 -1.69 13.72 7.86
N LEU A 41 -0.70 13.37 8.69
CA LEU A 41 0.68 13.15 8.29
C LEU A 41 0.90 11.64 8.19
N GLU A 42 1.73 11.23 7.23
CA GLU A 42 2.03 9.83 6.99
C GLU A 42 3.54 9.55 6.97
N TYR A 43 3.91 8.44 7.59
CA TYR A 43 5.21 7.80 7.52
C TYR A 43 5.06 6.45 6.82
N ARG A 44 5.99 6.13 5.92
CA ARG A 44 6.10 4.80 5.31
C ARG A 44 7.48 4.21 5.43
N TRP A 45 7.53 2.90 5.63
CA TRP A 45 8.76 2.12 5.71
C TRP A 45 8.59 0.77 5.04
N TYR A 46 9.64 0.31 4.36
CA TYR A 46 9.63 -0.89 3.52
C TYR A 46 10.70 -1.86 4.02
N VAL A 47 10.27 -2.93 4.68
CA VAL A 47 11.15 -3.92 5.32
C VAL A 47 11.11 -5.23 4.55
N GLN A 48 12.23 -5.94 4.48
CA GLN A 48 12.41 -7.04 3.53
C GLN A 48 12.99 -8.32 4.11
N ALA A 49 12.35 -9.44 3.80
CA ALA A 49 12.91 -10.78 3.98
C ALA A 49 12.17 -11.81 3.11
N ARG A 50 12.65 -12.09 1.90
CA ARG A 50 11.99 -12.98 0.89
C ARG A 50 10.56 -12.58 0.50
N GLY A 51 10.19 -11.37 0.86
CA GLY A 51 8.89 -10.72 0.76
C GLY A 51 9.06 -9.33 1.36
N MET A 52 7.97 -8.58 1.49
CA MET A 52 8.01 -7.20 1.94
C MET A 52 6.94 -6.90 2.97
N ALA A 53 7.31 -6.15 4.00
CA ALA A 53 6.39 -5.50 4.91
C ALA A 53 6.38 -4.00 4.58
N GLU A 54 5.23 -3.47 4.18
CA GLU A 54 5.01 -2.03 4.06
C GLU A 54 4.33 -1.53 5.33
N VAL A 55 5.03 -0.69 6.07
CA VAL A 55 4.55 -0.06 7.30
C VAL A 55 3.96 1.31 6.96
N PHE A 56 2.83 1.61 7.58
CA PHE A 56 2.13 2.89 7.51
C PHE A 56 1.92 3.37 8.93
N LEU A 57 2.38 4.58 9.22
CA LEU A 57 2.13 5.23 10.49
C LEU A 57 1.50 6.59 10.21
N LYS A 58 0.33 6.84 10.79
CA LYS A 58 -0.41 8.08 10.62
C LYS A 58 -0.64 8.77 11.96
N TRP A 59 -0.58 10.09 11.94
CA TRP A 59 -0.91 10.95 13.08
C TRP A 59 -1.52 12.26 12.60
N PRO A 60 -2.31 12.95 13.44
CA PRO A 60 -2.95 14.20 13.05
C PRO A 60 -1.91 15.24 12.65
N ARG A 61 -2.22 16.02 11.62
CA ARG A 61 -1.42 17.20 11.32
C ARG A 61 -1.55 18.19 12.48
N HIS A 62 -0.42 18.68 12.95
CA HIS A 62 -0.33 19.70 13.99
C HIS A 62 0.47 20.89 13.45
N ALA A 63 0.31 22.05 14.08
CA ALA A 63 1.09 23.23 13.72
C ALA A 63 2.58 22.99 14.02
N ALA A 64 3.46 23.62 13.23
CA ALA A 64 4.90 23.52 13.41
C ALA A 64 5.29 23.84 14.87
N GLY A 65 6.08 22.97 15.50
CA GLY A 65 6.51 23.10 16.89
C GLY A 65 5.70 22.31 17.94
N GLN A 66 4.59 21.65 17.55
CA GLN A 66 3.79 20.79 18.45
C GLN A 66 4.10 19.28 18.33
N GLY A 67 5.13 18.90 17.58
CA GLY A 67 5.40 17.51 17.22
C GLY A 67 5.86 16.62 18.38
N ALA A 68 6.40 17.19 19.45
CA ALA A 68 6.91 16.43 20.60
C ALA A 68 5.81 15.63 21.35
N THR A 69 4.55 16.06 21.25
CA THR A 69 3.40 15.40 21.87
C THR A 69 2.49 14.70 20.85
N ALA A 70 2.94 14.53 19.61
CA ALA A 70 2.14 13.89 18.58
C ALA A 70 1.82 12.44 18.99
N GLU A 71 0.55 12.06 18.85
CA GLU A 71 0.11 10.69 19.07
C GLU A 71 -0.08 9.96 17.76
N ALA A 72 0.42 8.73 17.69
CA ALA A 72 0.09 7.82 16.61
C ALA A 72 -1.38 7.42 16.69
N THR A 73 -2.13 7.57 15.60
CA THR A 73 -3.54 7.15 15.54
C THR A 73 -3.71 5.83 14.80
N VAL A 74 -2.93 5.61 13.74
CA VAL A 74 -2.99 4.40 12.92
C VAL A 74 -1.59 3.87 12.70
N LEU A 75 -1.38 2.60 13.04
CA LEU A 75 -0.25 1.79 12.63
C LEU A 75 -0.79 0.66 11.76
N ARG A 76 -0.37 0.57 10.51
CA ARG A 76 -0.75 -0.53 9.62
C ARG A 76 0.48 -1.18 9.03
N VAL A 77 0.45 -2.50 8.87
CA VAL A 77 1.48 -3.24 8.16
C VAL A 77 0.80 -4.09 7.09
N HIS A 78 1.20 -3.91 5.83
CA HIS A 78 0.85 -4.83 4.76
C HIS A 78 2.00 -5.81 4.57
N LEU A 79 1.73 -7.10 4.74
CA LEU A 79 2.64 -8.18 4.43
C LEU A 79 2.37 -8.65 3.00
N LEU A 80 3.34 -8.43 2.12
CA LEU A 80 3.29 -8.70 0.69
C LEU A 80 4.33 -9.77 0.34
N GLY A 81 3.86 -10.94 -0.09
CA GLY A 81 4.71 -12.09 -0.34
C GLY A 81 4.94 -12.94 0.92
N VAL A 82 5.15 -14.25 0.71
CA VAL A 82 5.16 -15.22 1.80
C VAL A 82 6.49 -15.16 2.55
N SER A 83 6.49 -14.50 3.71
CA SER A 83 7.66 -14.40 4.59
C SER A 83 7.30 -14.74 6.04
N PRO A 84 7.65 -15.95 6.53
CA PRO A 84 7.44 -16.31 7.93
C PRO A 84 8.12 -15.35 8.91
N LEU A 85 9.31 -14.85 8.54
CA LEU A 85 10.05 -13.90 9.37
C LEU A 85 9.28 -12.57 9.51
N LEU A 86 8.79 -12.00 8.40
CA LEU A 86 8.05 -10.74 8.45
C LEU A 86 6.71 -10.91 9.18
N SER A 87 6.02 -12.02 8.97
CA SER A 87 4.78 -12.35 9.69
C SER A 87 5.02 -12.45 11.20
N GLU A 88 6.08 -13.14 11.64
CA GLU A 88 6.45 -13.22 13.05
C GLU A 88 6.79 -11.83 13.62
N ARG A 89 7.55 -11.01 12.89
CA ARG A 89 7.90 -9.65 13.34
C ARG A 89 6.68 -8.73 13.43
N ALA A 90 5.78 -8.78 12.45
CA ALA A 90 4.56 -8.00 12.46
C ALA A 90 3.60 -8.42 13.59
N ALA A 91 3.48 -9.72 13.88
CA ALA A 91 2.66 -10.22 14.98
C ALA A 91 3.07 -9.65 16.35
N ARG A 92 4.36 -9.35 16.55
CA ARG A 92 4.87 -8.71 17.78
C ARG A 92 4.30 -7.30 18.00
N LEU A 93 3.83 -6.62 16.96
CA LEU A 93 3.16 -5.31 17.08
C LEU A 93 1.79 -5.41 17.77
N LEU A 94 1.18 -6.60 17.76
CA LEU A 94 -0.15 -6.84 18.32
C LEU A 94 -0.09 -7.17 19.82
N VAL A 95 1.09 -7.52 20.34
CA VAL A 95 1.29 -7.96 21.73
C VAL A 95 0.93 -6.84 22.70
N GLY A 96 0.08 -7.15 23.68
CA GLY A 96 -0.37 -6.20 24.71
C GLY A 96 -1.52 -5.29 24.27
N GLY A 97 -1.98 -5.40 23.02
CA GLY A 97 -3.17 -4.70 22.56
C GLY A 97 -4.46 -5.41 22.96
N THR A 98 -5.53 -4.64 23.09
CA THR A 98 -6.88 -5.19 23.23
C THR A 98 -7.51 -5.34 21.84
N PRO A 99 -8.32 -6.38 21.56
CA PRO A 99 -9.02 -6.50 20.28
C PRO A 99 -9.76 -5.20 19.93
N SER A 100 -9.48 -4.63 18.76
CA SER A 100 -10.12 -3.38 18.34
C SER A 100 -11.60 -3.65 18.07
N ARG A 101 -12.48 -2.80 18.62
CA ARG A 101 -13.93 -2.85 18.37
C ARG A 101 -14.34 -2.13 17.08
N ASP A 102 -13.40 -1.48 16.40
CA ASP A 102 -13.69 -0.70 15.21
C ASP A 102 -14.08 -1.62 14.04
N ARG A 103 -15.38 -1.59 13.73
CA ARG A 103 -16.04 -2.23 12.59
C ARG A 103 -15.60 -1.70 11.22
N ILE A 104 -14.49 -0.95 11.14
CA ILE A 104 -13.91 -0.52 9.86
C ILE A 104 -13.54 -1.75 9.00
N LEU A 105 -13.32 -2.91 9.62
CA LEU A 105 -13.09 -4.18 8.94
C LEU A 105 -14.36 -4.79 8.32
N ASP A 106 -15.56 -4.49 8.85
CA ASP A 106 -16.83 -4.99 8.29
C ASP A 106 -17.20 -4.32 6.96
N LEU A 107 -16.54 -3.19 6.61
CA LEU A 107 -16.74 -2.49 5.33
C LEU A 107 -16.01 -3.15 4.16
N PHE A 108 -15.05 -4.05 4.40
CA PHE A 108 -14.20 -4.63 3.35
C PHE A 108 -14.60 -6.05 2.90
N GLY A 109 -15.65 -6.65 3.48
CA GLY A 109 -16.15 -7.96 3.04
C GLY A 109 -15.08 -9.06 3.03
N ASP A 110 -15.27 -10.09 2.19
CA ASP A 110 -14.25 -11.10 1.88
C ASP A 110 -13.44 -10.65 0.66
N ASP A 111 -12.51 -9.71 0.86
CA ASP A 111 -11.54 -9.30 -0.14
C ASP A 111 -10.31 -10.23 -0.20
N GLY A 112 -10.38 -11.38 0.47
CA GLY A 112 -9.31 -12.37 0.55
C GLY A 112 -8.08 -11.94 1.34
N VAL A 113 -8.11 -10.78 2.04
CA VAL A 113 -7.01 -10.29 2.87
C VAL A 113 -7.27 -10.65 4.33
N ARG A 114 -6.37 -11.43 4.93
CA ARG A 114 -6.45 -11.77 6.36
C ARG A 114 -5.97 -10.58 7.19
N ARG A 115 -6.76 -10.15 8.18
CA ARG A 115 -6.45 -8.98 9.01
C ARG A 115 -6.45 -9.33 10.49
N GLU A 116 -5.45 -8.83 11.19
CA GLU A 116 -5.32 -8.92 12.65
C GLU A 116 -5.26 -7.51 13.22
N CYS A 117 -6.14 -7.17 14.17
CA CYS A 117 -6.32 -5.79 14.63
C CYS A 117 -6.41 -5.70 16.15
N VAL A 118 -5.63 -4.78 16.73
CA VAL A 118 -5.69 -4.43 18.15
C VAL A 118 -5.66 -2.92 18.33
N SER A 119 -6.11 -2.45 19.48
CA SER A 119 -5.93 -1.07 19.93
C SER A 119 -4.89 -1.04 21.06
N LEU A 120 -3.92 -0.15 20.94
CA LEU A 120 -2.93 0.21 21.97
C LEU A 120 -3.25 1.62 22.47
N GLY A 121 -4.11 1.70 23.49
CA GLY A 121 -4.73 2.96 23.89
C GLY A 121 -5.61 3.50 22.77
N ARG A 122 -5.29 4.69 22.24
CA ARG A 122 -6.00 5.33 21.12
C ARG A 122 -5.48 4.94 19.74
N THR A 123 -4.38 4.20 19.68
CA THR A 123 -3.73 3.83 18.41
C THR A 123 -4.30 2.51 17.91
N ASN A 124 -4.86 2.51 16.70
CA ASN A 124 -5.29 1.28 16.04
C ASN A 124 -4.10 0.66 15.30
N VAL A 125 -3.83 -0.61 15.58
CA VAL A 125 -2.76 -1.40 14.98
C VAL A 125 -3.37 -2.51 14.13
N THR A 126 -3.03 -2.55 12.84
CA THR A 126 -3.54 -3.56 11.90
C THR A 126 -2.39 -4.23 11.15
N VAL A 127 -2.36 -5.57 11.17
CA VAL A 127 -1.50 -6.37 10.30
C VAL A 127 -2.38 -7.03 9.25
N GLU A 128 -2.11 -6.74 7.98
CA GLU A 128 -2.82 -7.28 6.83
C GLU A 128 -1.90 -8.24 6.08
N HIS A 129 -2.37 -9.47 5.86
CA HIS A 129 -1.68 -10.49 5.09
C HIS A 129 -2.29 -10.52 3.69
N TRP A 130 -1.58 -9.91 2.75
CA TRP A 130 -1.98 -9.80 1.34
C TRP A 130 -1.50 -10.98 0.49
N ASP A 131 -0.87 -11.97 1.13
CA ASP A 131 -0.48 -13.21 0.50
C ASP A 131 -1.69 -13.93 -0.09
N PRO A 132 -1.53 -14.60 -1.24
CA PRO A 132 -2.58 -15.49 -1.71
C PRO A 132 -2.86 -16.51 -0.60
N LEU A 133 -4.14 -16.60 -0.20
CA LEU A 133 -4.62 -17.71 0.62
C LEU A 133 -4.07 -19.02 0.04
N PRO A 134 -3.59 -19.95 0.87
CA PRO A 134 -3.07 -21.22 0.38
C PRO A 134 -4.12 -21.91 -0.51
N GLY A 135 -3.80 -22.10 -1.79
CA GLY A 135 -4.66 -22.77 -2.77
C GLY A 135 -4.67 -22.09 -4.14
N PRO A 136 -5.08 -22.80 -5.21
CA PRO A 136 -5.28 -22.19 -6.52
C PRO A 136 -6.46 -21.20 -6.42
N ARG A 137 -6.22 -19.92 -6.71
CA ARG A 137 -7.32 -19.00 -6.99
C ARG A 137 -7.95 -19.40 -8.33
N PRO A 138 -9.28 -19.49 -8.43
CA PRO A 138 -9.91 -19.80 -9.71
C PRO A 138 -9.54 -18.69 -10.70
N LEU A 139 -9.08 -19.09 -11.88
CA LEU A 139 -8.95 -18.16 -12.99
C LEU A 139 -10.36 -17.69 -13.39
N LEU A 140 -10.47 -16.44 -13.84
CA LEU A 140 -11.65 -15.98 -14.54
C LEU A 140 -11.84 -16.87 -15.78
N ASP A 141 -13.08 -17.13 -16.16
CA ASP A 141 -13.32 -17.70 -17.48
C ASP A 141 -12.83 -16.73 -18.58
N ASP A 142 -12.47 -17.27 -19.73
CA ASP A 142 -11.85 -16.50 -20.81
C ASP A 142 -12.76 -15.39 -21.35
N ALA A 143 -14.08 -15.61 -21.35
CA ALA A 143 -15.04 -14.61 -21.80
C ALA A 143 -15.08 -13.41 -20.84
N ARG A 144 -15.08 -13.67 -19.53
CA ARG A 144 -15.03 -12.63 -18.50
C ARG A 144 -13.70 -11.89 -18.52
N PHE A 145 -12.57 -12.60 -18.65
CA PHE A 145 -11.26 -11.95 -18.79
C PHE A 145 -11.23 -11.02 -20.02
N THR A 146 -11.67 -11.52 -21.17
CA THR A 146 -11.68 -10.76 -22.43
C THR A 146 -12.57 -9.54 -22.33
N SER A 147 -13.79 -9.69 -21.81
CA SER A 147 -14.73 -8.57 -21.65
C SER A 147 -14.18 -7.48 -20.73
N LEU A 148 -13.50 -7.84 -19.63
CA LEU A 148 -12.88 -6.86 -18.74
C LEU A 148 -11.66 -6.18 -19.38
N ALA A 149 -10.83 -6.95 -20.11
CA ALA A 149 -9.68 -6.41 -20.82
C ALA A 149 -10.11 -5.42 -21.92
N GLU A 150 -11.18 -5.71 -22.66
CA GLU A 150 -11.76 -4.82 -23.67
C GLU A 150 -12.18 -3.46 -23.08
N VAL A 151 -12.71 -3.41 -21.86
CA VAL A 151 -13.03 -2.15 -21.16
C VAL A 151 -11.79 -1.29 -20.92
N LEU A 152 -10.63 -1.91 -20.66
CA LEU A 152 -9.38 -1.15 -20.48
C LEU A 152 -8.95 -0.47 -21.79
N GLU A 153 -9.17 -1.15 -22.91
CA GLU A 153 -8.80 -0.71 -24.26
C GLU A 153 -9.77 0.31 -24.86
N ALA A 154 -11.06 0.16 -24.54
CA ALA A 154 -12.13 0.89 -25.19
C ALA A 154 -11.93 2.41 -25.05
N PRO A 155 -11.96 3.16 -26.18
CA PRO A 155 -11.71 4.60 -26.18
C PRO A 155 -12.77 5.34 -25.35
N ASP A 156 -14.02 4.88 -25.43
CA ASP A 156 -15.18 5.53 -24.83
C ASP A 156 -15.46 5.08 -23.38
N SER A 157 -14.67 4.15 -22.84
CA SER A 157 -14.82 3.74 -21.45
C SER A 157 -14.43 4.86 -20.49
N THR A 158 -15.29 5.10 -19.51
CA THR A 158 -15.06 6.11 -18.48
C THR A 158 -13.93 5.69 -17.52
N PRO A 159 -13.31 6.63 -16.79
CA PRO A 159 -12.33 6.31 -15.76
C PRO A 159 -12.85 5.31 -14.71
N GLU A 160 -14.10 5.42 -14.30
CA GLU A 160 -14.74 4.57 -13.30
C GLU A 160 -14.90 3.14 -13.82
N ALA A 161 -15.35 2.98 -15.07
CA ALA A 161 -15.49 1.66 -15.68
C ALA A 161 -14.14 0.96 -15.82
N ARG A 162 -13.08 1.70 -16.18
CA ARG A 162 -11.71 1.14 -16.22
C ARG A 162 -11.22 0.78 -14.83
N HIS A 163 -11.46 1.63 -13.83
CA HIS A 163 -11.10 1.36 -12.44
C HIS A 163 -11.74 0.06 -11.95
N GLU A 164 -13.05 -0.10 -12.18
CA GLU A 164 -13.78 -1.31 -11.82
C GLU A 164 -13.25 -2.54 -12.57
N ALA A 165 -12.96 -2.41 -13.87
CA ALA A 165 -12.41 -3.50 -14.66
C ALA A 165 -11.05 -3.96 -14.13
N VAL A 166 -10.17 -3.03 -13.73
CA VAL A 166 -8.89 -3.36 -13.08
C VAL A 166 -9.13 -4.12 -11.77
N GLN A 167 -10.05 -3.66 -10.93
CA GLN A 167 -10.36 -4.33 -9.66
C GLN A 167 -10.84 -5.77 -9.89
N ARG A 168 -11.78 -5.97 -10.83
CA ARG A 168 -12.33 -7.31 -11.16
C ARG A 168 -11.30 -8.21 -11.83
N LEU A 169 -10.37 -7.67 -12.61
CA LEU A 169 -9.25 -8.45 -13.15
C LEU A 169 -8.29 -8.88 -12.05
N ALA A 170 -8.07 -8.04 -11.03
CA ALA A 170 -7.17 -8.33 -9.92
C ALA A 170 -7.67 -9.46 -8.99
N ASP A 171 -8.94 -9.88 -9.10
CA ASP A 171 -9.43 -11.12 -8.47
C ASP A 171 -8.59 -12.34 -8.89
N GLU A 172 -8.12 -12.32 -10.14
CA GLU A 172 -7.18 -13.28 -10.69
C GLU A 172 -5.75 -12.75 -10.70
N ARG A 173 -4.89 -13.33 -9.85
CA ARG A 173 -3.45 -13.04 -9.88
C ARG A 173 -2.73 -13.94 -10.88
N SER A 174 -2.64 -13.53 -12.15
CA SER A 174 -2.01 -14.31 -13.22
C SER A 174 -1.17 -13.47 -14.19
N PRO A 175 -0.28 -14.12 -14.99
CA PRO A 175 0.52 -13.42 -16.00
C PRO A 175 -0.30 -12.67 -17.05
N ARG A 176 -1.49 -13.16 -17.43
CA ARG A 176 -2.35 -12.50 -18.42
C ARG A 176 -2.96 -11.20 -17.88
N VAL A 177 -3.30 -11.16 -16.59
CA VAL A 177 -3.74 -9.92 -15.93
C VAL A 177 -2.58 -8.94 -15.84
N VAL A 178 -1.38 -9.40 -15.45
CA VAL A 178 -0.19 -8.53 -15.44
C VAL A 178 0.07 -7.91 -16.81
N ALA A 179 0.02 -8.71 -17.89
CA ALA A 179 0.22 -8.23 -19.24
C ALA A 179 -0.83 -7.17 -19.64
N ALA A 180 -2.11 -7.39 -19.34
CA ALA A 180 -3.18 -6.42 -19.62
C ALA A 180 -2.98 -5.11 -18.85
N LEU A 181 -2.63 -5.18 -17.56
CA LEU A 181 -2.40 -4.00 -16.73
C LEU A 181 -1.15 -3.22 -17.15
N LEU A 182 -0.06 -3.91 -17.51
CA LEU A 182 1.14 -3.27 -18.06
C LEU A 182 0.83 -2.56 -19.39
N ALA A 183 0.07 -3.20 -20.29
CA ALA A 183 -0.35 -2.59 -21.54
C ALA A 183 -1.22 -1.34 -21.32
N LEU A 184 -2.08 -1.34 -20.30
CA LEU A 184 -2.86 -0.17 -19.91
C LEU A 184 -1.97 0.99 -19.47
N VAL A 185 -1.12 0.78 -18.44
CA VAL A 185 -0.30 1.86 -17.85
C VAL A 185 0.80 2.36 -18.80
N ALA A 186 1.20 1.55 -19.77
CA ALA A 186 2.11 1.99 -20.83
C ALA A 186 1.51 3.11 -21.70
N ARG A 187 0.18 3.17 -21.83
CA ARG A 187 -0.51 4.09 -22.76
C ARG A 187 -1.32 5.16 -22.07
N LYS A 188 -1.87 4.88 -20.90
CA LYS A 188 -2.76 5.80 -20.16
C LYS A 188 -2.49 5.71 -18.66
N PRO A 189 -2.55 6.84 -17.92
CA PRO A 189 -2.46 6.81 -16.47
C PRO A 189 -3.58 5.97 -15.84
N SER A 190 -3.23 5.11 -14.89
CA SER A 190 -4.19 4.35 -14.10
C SER A 190 -3.62 4.04 -12.72
N LEU A 191 -4.02 4.86 -11.73
CA LEU A 191 -3.56 4.71 -10.36
C LEU A 191 -3.93 3.33 -9.77
N MET A 192 -5.11 2.81 -10.10
CA MET A 192 -5.54 1.50 -9.64
C MET A 192 -4.68 0.36 -10.23
N ALA A 193 -4.36 0.43 -11.53
CA ALA A 193 -3.49 -0.58 -12.14
C ALA A 193 -2.06 -0.53 -11.57
N LEU A 194 -1.50 0.68 -11.40
CA LEU A 194 -0.20 0.86 -10.75
C LEU A 194 -0.19 0.35 -9.31
N ARG A 195 -1.27 0.55 -8.57
CA ARG A 195 -1.43 0.01 -7.22
C ARG A 195 -1.36 -1.52 -7.24
N VAL A 196 -2.19 -2.19 -8.04
CA VAL A 196 -2.20 -3.67 -8.15
C VAL A 196 -0.82 -4.20 -8.56
N LEU A 197 -0.22 -3.64 -9.62
CA LEU A 197 1.08 -4.05 -10.12
C LEU A 197 2.18 -3.91 -9.05
N SER A 198 2.16 -2.82 -8.28
CA SER A 198 3.12 -2.61 -7.19
C SER A 198 2.91 -3.52 -5.99
N GLU A 199 1.66 -3.89 -5.67
CA GLU A 199 1.35 -4.87 -4.63
C GLU A 199 1.89 -6.26 -5.02
N TRP A 200 1.85 -6.59 -6.32
CA TRP A 200 2.33 -7.86 -6.85
C TRP A 200 3.83 -7.91 -7.15
N GLY A 201 4.54 -6.79 -7.03
CA GLY A 201 5.98 -6.71 -7.29
C GLY A 201 6.36 -6.67 -8.76
N VAL A 202 5.48 -6.19 -9.63
CA VAL A 202 5.75 -6.03 -11.07
C VAL A 202 6.58 -4.76 -11.31
N VAL A 203 7.89 -4.88 -11.17
CA VAL A 203 8.86 -3.77 -11.27
C VAL A 203 8.88 -3.08 -12.64
N GLU A 204 8.47 -3.78 -13.69
CA GLU A 204 8.36 -3.29 -15.06
C GLU A 204 7.37 -2.11 -15.18
N SER A 205 6.41 -2.01 -14.26
CA SER A 205 5.45 -0.90 -14.21
C SER A 205 6.06 0.44 -13.75
N ARG A 206 7.28 0.40 -13.20
CA ARG A 206 7.92 1.57 -12.57
C ARG A 206 8.15 2.73 -13.54
N GLU A 207 8.47 2.44 -14.81
CA GLU A 207 8.67 3.50 -15.79
C GLU A 207 7.38 4.29 -16.04
N ALA A 208 6.26 3.59 -16.22
CA ALA A 208 4.94 4.22 -16.36
C ALA A 208 4.57 5.04 -15.13
N LEU A 209 4.83 4.50 -13.94
CA LEU A 209 4.61 5.20 -12.69
C LEU A 209 5.40 6.51 -12.61
N LEU A 210 6.68 6.51 -12.96
CA LEU A 210 7.51 7.72 -12.92
C LEU A 210 7.03 8.79 -13.91
N ARG A 211 6.52 8.38 -15.08
CA ARG A 211 5.86 9.30 -16.02
C ARG A 211 4.61 9.94 -15.40
N ASP A 212 3.73 9.13 -14.81
CA ASP A 212 2.51 9.62 -14.16
C ASP A 212 2.83 10.54 -12.96
N LEU A 213 3.83 10.18 -12.15
CA LEU A 213 4.30 10.96 -11.02
C LEU A 213 4.81 12.36 -11.45
N ALA A 214 5.50 12.46 -12.58
CA ALA A 214 5.99 13.72 -13.11
C ALA A 214 4.86 14.66 -13.59
N LEU A 215 3.68 14.11 -13.89
CA LEU A 215 2.51 14.86 -14.38
C LEU A 215 1.53 15.25 -13.27
N VAL A 216 1.81 14.90 -12.01
CA VAL A 216 0.91 15.22 -10.89
C VAL A 216 0.78 16.73 -10.71
N ARG A 217 -0.47 17.20 -10.72
CA ARG A 217 -0.79 18.62 -10.58
C ARG A 217 -0.43 19.15 -9.18
N PRO A 218 -0.06 20.44 -9.06
CA PRO A 218 0.31 21.02 -7.78
C PRO A 218 -0.76 20.99 -6.68
N ASP A 219 -2.03 20.98 -7.07
CA ASP A 219 -3.18 20.97 -6.18
C ASP A 219 -3.62 19.56 -5.77
N ASN A 220 -2.90 18.51 -6.20
CA ASN A 220 -3.24 17.12 -5.89
C ASN A 220 -2.15 16.43 -5.05
N PRO A 221 -2.03 16.78 -3.75
CA PRO A 221 -1.06 16.14 -2.85
C PRO A 221 -1.37 14.66 -2.59
N ALA A 222 -2.64 14.24 -2.72
CA ALA A 222 -3.04 12.86 -2.50
C ALA A 222 -2.43 11.91 -3.54
N ASP A 223 -2.51 12.26 -4.82
CA ASP A 223 -1.91 11.47 -5.89
C ASP A 223 -0.37 11.55 -5.83
N LEU A 224 0.18 12.71 -5.48
CA LEU A 224 1.63 12.87 -5.29
C LEU A 224 2.15 11.89 -4.23
N TRP A 225 1.48 11.82 -3.08
CA TRP A 225 1.85 10.93 -1.98
C TRP A 225 1.68 9.46 -2.39
N THR A 226 0.52 9.15 -2.99
CA THR A 226 0.21 7.78 -3.40
C THR A 226 1.23 7.27 -4.41
N LEU A 227 1.48 8.01 -5.51
CA LEU A 227 2.43 7.60 -6.54
C LEU A 227 3.88 7.56 -6.01
N THR A 228 4.27 8.48 -5.12
CA THR A 228 5.59 8.42 -4.46
C THR A 228 5.72 7.14 -3.62
N ALA A 229 4.69 6.76 -2.88
CA ALA A 229 4.70 5.53 -2.10
C ALA A 229 4.70 4.28 -2.97
N LEU A 230 4.00 4.29 -4.11
CA LEU A 230 4.05 3.19 -5.07
C LEU A 230 5.45 3.06 -5.70
N ASP A 231 6.14 4.17 -6.03
CA ASP A 231 7.54 4.12 -6.51
C ASP A 231 8.46 3.49 -5.45
N ARG A 232 8.36 3.92 -4.19
CA ARG A 232 9.16 3.32 -3.11
C ARG A 232 8.87 1.85 -2.90
N ARG A 233 7.61 1.44 -3.03
CA ARG A 233 7.22 0.02 -3.01
C ARG A 233 7.91 -0.77 -4.12
N LEU A 234 7.93 -0.25 -5.35
CA LEU A 234 8.61 -0.90 -6.47
C LEU A 234 10.14 -0.88 -6.34
N GLN A 235 10.73 0.19 -5.80
CA GLN A 235 12.16 0.22 -5.47
C GLN A 235 12.52 -0.88 -4.47
N ALA A 236 11.69 -1.03 -3.43
CA ALA A 236 11.84 -2.11 -2.49
C ALA A 236 11.75 -3.45 -3.22
N TRP A 237 10.69 -3.74 -3.97
CA TRP A 237 10.60 -5.01 -4.72
C TRP A 237 11.82 -5.29 -5.62
N SER A 238 12.37 -4.28 -6.27
CA SER A 238 13.58 -4.43 -7.09
C SER A 238 14.82 -4.85 -6.29
N ALA A 239 14.91 -4.51 -5.00
CA ALA A 239 16.01 -4.92 -4.13
C ALA A 239 15.93 -6.40 -3.69
N LEU A 240 14.79 -7.06 -3.92
CA LEU A 240 14.59 -8.49 -3.62
C LEU A 240 14.88 -9.42 -4.81
N GLN A 241 15.06 -8.87 -6.02
CA GLN A 241 15.33 -9.62 -7.26
C GLN A 241 16.84 -9.78 -7.47
#